data_AF-A0AAV4KAR1-F1
#
_entry.id   AF-A0AAV4KAR1-F1
#
_cell.length_a   1.000
_cell.length_b   1.000
_cell.length_c   1.000
_cell.angle_alpha   90.00
_cell.angle_beta   90.00
_cell.angle_gamma   90.00
#
_symmetry.space_group_name_H-M   'P 1'
#
loop_
_entity.id
_entity.type
_entity.pdbx_description
1 polymer ?
#
loop_
_entity_poly.entity_id
_entity_poly.type
_entity_poly.pdbx_seq_one_letter_code
_entity_poly.pdbx_strand_id
1 'polypeptide(L)'
;MFPVSESPEAGSSPLWHRVWLAFLAPLYFISPLSLLSLPRLQALPRSAKGLLLLYALSQQLPALFTSAPVEASLLALARTLLMGGLIGVGVMWRRSDRLMPLGIGLIVVFVTAVVVSIINGVPLLSTRLSHPYMTSITLGLAGAISLWLGLFGRGPRLWRVVLGGAGLAVLLLSASRGPLLAAVVGVGAGVLVRANRQVALGAVAAVVAFAAAVQSVPIGHALFTRVLQGDTNGRDLIWANTLSAVQSAPLSGVGSYLLGKHLQPPSVYCELWIGPNGTLTCPAWVQNLGSPWLIAHNGPLQQLAETGPIGLMGLFLLIGSVLFTAFSSRDALGSAVLTGLLVATATDNTLLVPSPFFAEAFWMIAGVQLARMHGFRAAHGLTGALTLAALAFPVWASAMDARSKVNLPGALQFIQAPGQVSSPEKYATYSTWRLPPGQYRLILRSCVKSCAPVRLMSLDTRDQQEVSLETNDTIRNVPVQKLQWQLYPASAGADTIPLATYEWSVRLKP
;
A
#
# COMPACT_ATOMS: atom_id res chain seq x y z
N MET A 1 19.07 -5.21 45.44
CA MET A 1 17.68 -5.58 45.08
C MET A 1 16.79 -4.49 45.65
N PHE A 2 16.56 -3.44 44.87
CA PHE A 2 15.71 -2.32 45.30
C PHE A 2 14.27 -2.62 44.88
N PRO A 3 13.26 -2.40 45.74
CA PRO A 3 11.88 -2.63 45.37
C PRO A 3 11.50 -1.64 44.27
N VAL A 4 11.18 -2.17 43.10
CA VAL A 4 10.51 -1.42 42.05
C VAL A 4 9.15 -1.04 42.61
N SER A 5 8.93 0.25 42.89
CA SER A 5 7.60 0.72 43.24
C SER A 5 6.68 0.44 42.06
N GLU A 6 5.64 -0.35 42.31
CA GLU A 6 4.53 -0.48 41.38
C GLU A 6 3.86 0.89 41.28
N SER A 7 4.18 1.60 40.20
CA SER A 7 3.49 2.84 39.84
C SER A 7 1.99 2.55 39.67
N PRO A 8 1.12 3.47 40.09
CA PRO A 8 -0.30 3.21 40.33
C PRO A 8 -1.04 2.74 39.08
N GLU A 9 -1.88 1.74 39.31
CA GLU A 9 -2.89 1.11 38.46
C GLU A 9 -2.98 1.60 37.00
N ALA A 10 -2.54 0.74 36.09
CA ALA A 10 -2.89 0.81 34.68
C ALA A 10 -4.40 0.64 34.51
N GLY A 11 -5.15 1.75 34.60
CA GLY A 11 -6.58 1.80 34.39
C GLY A 11 -6.98 0.97 33.18
N SER A 12 -7.96 0.08 33.37
CA SER A 12 -8.44 -0.78 32.30
C SER A 12 -8.88 0.10 31.12
N SER A 13 -8.44 -0.23 29.89
CA SER A 13 -8.81 0.54 28.71
C SER A 13 -10.33 0.66 28.64
N PRO A 14 -10.90 1.87 28.43
CA PRO A 14 -12.35 2.07 28.45
C PRO A 14 -13.04 1.07 27.53
N LEU A 15 -14.19 0.53 27.95
CA LEU A 15 -14.91 -0.51 27.23
C LEU A 15 -15.14 -0.14 25.75
N TRP A 16 -15.50 1.12 25.50
CA TRP A 16 -15.74 1.64 24.16
C TRP A 16 -14.54 1.44 23.20
N HIS A 17 -13.29 1.55 23.68
CA HIS A 17 -12.12 1.35 22.83
C HIS A 17 -11.95 -0.12 22.43
N ARG A 18 -12.29 -1.06 23.33
CA ARG A 18 -12.20 -2.49 23.03
C ARG A 18 -13.26 -2.89 22.01
N VAL A 19 -14.47 -2.34 22.16
CA VAL A 19 -15.58 -2.52 21.22
C VAL A 19 -15.22 -1.90 19.87
N TRP A 20 -14.81 -0.63 19.83
CA TRP A 20 -14.35 0.04 18.62
C TRP A 20 -13.25 -0.75 17.89
N LEU A 21 -12.23 -1.21 18.62
CA LEU A 21 -11.14 -1.97 18.03
C LEU A 21 -11.60 -3.34 17.49
N ALA A 22 -12.52 -4.01 18.17
CA ALA A 22 -13.10 -5.26 17.70
C ALA A 22 -13.91 -5.09 16.41
N PHE A 23 -14.55 -3.93 16.22
CA PHE A 23 -15.32 -3.62 15.02
C PHE A 23 -14.51 -2.95 13.91
N LEU A 24 -13.25 -2.58 14.15
CA LEU A 24 -12.47 -1.79 13.19
C LEU A 24 -12.22 -2.53 11.86
N ALA A 25 -11.91 -3.83 11.91
CA ALA A 25 -11.69 -4.63 10.71
C ALA A 25 -12.97 -4.88 9.87
N PRO A 26 -14.12 -5.27 10.47
CA PRO A 26 -15.35 -5.42 9.70
C PRO A 26 -16.01 -4.08 9.34
N LEU A 27 -15.77 -2.99 10.09
CA LEU A 27 -16.41 -1.69 9.88
C LEU A 27 -15.35 -0.58 9.73
N TYR A 28 -14.51 -0.66 8.70
CA TYR A 28 -13.36 0.25 8.52
C TYR A 28 -13.71 1.75 8.56
N PHE A 29 -14.94 2.12 8.19
CA PHE A 29 -15.43 3.50 8.22
C PHE A 29 -15.51 4.10 9.64
N ILE A 30 -15.36 3.30 10.70
CA ILE A 30 -15.32 3.80 12.10
C ILE A 30 -13.92 4.31 12.51
N SER A 31 -12.90 4.17 11.67
CA SER A 31 -11.54 4.66 11.90
C SER A 31 -11.46 6.14 12.37
N PRO A 32 -12.27 7.08 11.84
CA PRO A 32 -12.28 8.48 12.29
C PRO A 32 -12.67 8.70 13.76
N LEU A 33 -13.31 7.75 14.44
CA LEU A 33 -13.59 7.85 15.88
C LEU A 33 -12.31 7.93 16.73
N SER A 34 -11.16 7.54 16.18
CA SER A 34 -9.85 7.73 16.80
C SER A 34 -9.48 9.22 17.00
N LEU A 35 -10.13 10.17 16.33
CA LEU A 35 -9.91 11.60 16.57
C LEU A 35 -10.23 12.01 18.02
N LEU A 36 -11.13 11.28 18.69
CA LEU A 36 -11.47 11.49 20.10
C LEU A 36 -10.27 11.30 21.05
N SER A 37 -9.22 10.58 20.63
CA SER A 37 -8.00 10.40 21.41
C SER A 37 -6.88 11.39 21.10
N LEU A 38 -7.10 12.41 20.25
CA LEU A 38 -6.12 13.48 20.02
C LEU A 38 -5.60 14.16 21.30
N PRO A 39 -6.43 14.46 22.32
CA PRO A 39 -5.93 15.05 23.58
C PRO A 39 -4.90 14.16 24.29
N ARG A 40 -4.91 12.85 24.06
CA ARG A 40 -3.95 11.90 24.66
C ARG A 40 -2.52 12.12 24.17
N LEU A 41 -2.33 12.78 23.03
CA LEU A 41 -1.00 13.18 22.55
C LEU A 41 -0.28 14.13 23.53
N GLN A 42 -1.03 14.83 24.40
CA GLN A 42 -0.43 15.65 25.46
C GLN A 42 0.34 14.83 26.50
N ALA A 43 0.07 13.52 26.63
CA ALA A 43 0.81 12.63 27.52
C ALA A 43 2.16 12.18 26.95
N LEU A 44 2.47 12.51 25.69
CA LEU A 44 3.74 12.13 25.07
C LEU A 44 4.94 12.88 25.67
N PRO A 45 6.12 12.24 25.72
CA PRO A 45 7.39 12.91 25.98
C PRO A 45 7.65 14.07 25.01
N ARG A 46 8.39 15.10 25.46
CA ARG A 46 8.67 16.32 24.67
C ARG A 46 9.31 15.99 23.31
N SER A 47 10.21 15.02 23.27
CA SER A 47 10.86 14.54 22.04
C SER A 47 9.86 13.97 21.04
N ALA A 48 8.93 13.12 21.49
CA ALA A 48 7.88 12.55 20.65
C ALA A 48 6.89 13.63 20.16
N LYS A 49 6.55 14.62 21.00
CA LYS A 49 5.73 15.77 20.58
C LYS A 49 6.42 16.60 19.50
N GLY A 50 7.71 16.91 19.69
CA GLY A 50 8.51 17.62 18.70
C GLY A 50 8.58 16.87 17.37
N LEU A 51 8.73 15.54 17.42
CA LEU A 51 8.71 14.68 16.24
C LEU A 51 7.35 14.70 15.51
N LEU A 52 6.23 14.62 16.25
CA LEU A 52 4.89 14.72 15.65
C LEU A 52 4.62 16.10 15.06
N LEU A 53 5.09 17.17 15.71
CA LEU A 53 4.99 18.53 15.17
C LEU A 53 5.82 18.67 13.89
N LEU A 54 7.06 18.17 13.88
CA LEU A 54 7.92 18.16 12.70
C LEU A 54 7.27 17.37 11.55
N TYR A 55 6.70 16.21 11.85
CA TYR A 55 5.91 15.45 10.88
C TYR A 55 4.74 16.29 10.35
N ALA A 56 3.90 16.86 11.21
CA ALA A 56 2.76 17.67 10.79
C ALA A 56 3.18 18.85 9.89
N LEU A 57 4.25 19.57 10.25
CA LEU A 57 4.81 20.65 9.43
C LEU A 57 5.35 20.13 8.10
N SER A 58 6.01 18.98 8.08
CA SER A 58 6.51 18.35 6.85
C SER A 58 5.39 17.95 5.88
N GLN A 59 4.17 17.74 6.37
CA GLN A 59 3.00 17.46 5.54
C GLN A 59 2.30 18.75 5.07
N GLN A 60 2.20 19.74 5.97
CA GLN A 60 1.49 20.99 5.69
C GLN A 60 2.26 21.95 4.80
N LEU A 61 3.57 22.12 5.03
CA LEU A 61 4.38 23.06 4.25
C LEU A 61 4.35 22.75 2.75
N PRO A 62 4.59 21.50 2.29
CA PRO A 62 4.49 21.17 0.86
C PRO A 62 3.08 21.42 0.30
N ALA A 63 2.03 21.16 1.08
CA ALA A 63 0.65 21.31 0.65
C ALA A 63 0.33 22.76 0.20
N LEU A 64 0.90 23.76 0.89
CA LEU A 64 0.73 25.18 0.56
C LEU A 64 1.37 25.58 -0.79
N PHE A 65 2.28 24.76 -1.32
CA PHE A 65 2.97 24.99 -2.59
C PHE A 65 2.47 24.07 -3.72
N THR A 66 1.32 23.42 -3.54
CA THR A 66 0.66 22.64 -4.59
C THR A 66 -0.16 23.54 -5.52
N SER A 67 -0.63 23.01 -6.65
CA SER A 67 -1.54 23.75 -7.53
C SER A 67 -2.93 23.98 -6.92
N ALA A 68 -3.27 23.28 -5.83
CA ALA A 68 -4.55 23.38 -5.13
C ALA A 68 -4.29 23.50 -3.61
N PRO A 69 -3.71 24.62 -3.14
CA PRO A 69 -3.10 24.70 -1.81
C PRO A 69 -4.10 24.52 -0.67
N VAL A 70 -5.32 25.04 -0.82
CA VAL A 70 -6.39 24.91 0.18
C VAL A 70 -6.84 23.45 0.29
N GLU A 71 -7.15 22.81 -0.85
CA GLU A 71 -7.59 21.40 -0.88
C GLU A 71 -6.50 20.48 -0.34
N ALA A 72 -5.27 20.63 -0.81
CA ALA A 72 -4.13 19.84 -0.36
C ALA A 72 -3.84 20.03 1.13
N SER A 73 -3.93 21.26 1.66
CA SER A 73 -3.67 21.54 3.08
C SER A 73 -4.75 20.95 3.98
N LEU A 74 -6.03 21.06 3.60
CA LEU A 74 -7.15 20.44 4.32
C LEU A 74 -7.02 18.91 4.34
N LEU A 75 -6.65 18.31 3.21
CA LEU A 75 -6.46 16.86 3.09
C LEU A 75 -5.23 16.37 3.87
N ALA A 76 -4.11 17.12 3.82
CA ALA A 76 -2.95 16.86 4.64
C ALA A 76 -3.27 16.98 6.14
N LEU A 77 -4.15 17.93 6.52
CA LEU A 77 -4.57 18.13 7.91
C LEU A 77 -5.44 16.97 8.36
N ALA A 78 -6.44 16.60 7.56
CA ALA A 78 -7.31 15.47 7.82
C ALA A 78 -6.50 14.18 8.02
N ARG A 79 -5.54 13.88 7.13
CA ARG A 79 -4.64 12.73 7.28
C ARG A 79 -3.83 12.80 8.56
N THR A 80 -3.20 13.94 8.83
CA THR A 80 -2.34 14.14 10.00
C THR A 80 -3.12 14.01 11.31
N LEU A 81 -4.34 14.55 11.36
CA LEU A 81 -5.23 14.42 12.51
C LEU A 81 -5.70 12.99 12.70
N LEU A 82 -6.08 12.29 11.63
CA LEU A 82 -6.49 10.88 11.72
C LEU A 82 -5.34 9.99 12.23
N MET A 83 -4.14 10.16 11.67
CA MET A 83 -2.93 9.50 12.18
C MET A 83 -2.66 9.87 13.63
N GLY A 84 -2.77 11.16 13.99
CA GLY A 84 -2.61 11.64 15.36
C GLY A 84 -3.62 11.04 16.33
N GLY A 85 -4.88 10.87 15.90
CA GLY A 85 -5.93 10.21 16.65
C GLY A 85 -5.58 8.76 16.95
N LEU A 86 -5.19 7.99 15.93
CA LEU A 86 -4.75 6.60 16.05
C LEU A 86 -3.50 6.46 16.94
N ILE A 87 -2.52 7.35 16.78
CA ILE A 87 -1.36 7.46 17.67
C ILE A 87 -1.84 7.74 19.10
N GLY A 88 -2.80 8.64 19.31
CA GLY A 88 -3.41 8.94 20.59
C GLY A 88 -4.05 7.71 21.27
N VAL A 89 -4.72 6.85 20.49
CA VAL A 89 -5.23 5.55 20.99
C VAL A 89 -4.07 4.70 21.51
N GLY A 90 -2.99 4.59 20.73
CA GLY A 90 -1.78 3.87 21.11
C GLY A 90 -1.11 4.40 22.38
N VAL A 91 -1.04 5.73 22.51
CA VAL A 91 -0.48 6.40 23.70
C VAL A 91 -1.28 6.05 24.95
N MET A 92 -2.61 5.99 24.84
CA MET A 92 -3.47 5.59 25.95
C MET A 92 -3.23 4.12 26.36
N TRP A 93 -2.94 3.22 25.41
CA TRP A 93 -2.73 1.80 25.69
C TRP A 93 -1.42 1.48 26.41
N ARG A 94 -0.34 2.22 26.08
CA ARG A 94 1.05 2.00 26.55
C ARG A 94 1.65 0.60 26.32
N ARG A 95 0.85 -0.37 25.86
CA ARG A 95 1.23 -1.77 25.61
C ARG A 95 0.58 -2.27 24.33
N SER A 96 1.39 -2.88 23.45
CA SER A 96 0.93 -3.43 22.18
C SER A 96 -0.07 -4.57 22.33
N ASP A 97 -0.01 -5.29 23.46
CA ASP A 97 -0.96 -6.37 23.78
C ASP A 97 -2.43 -5.91 23.81
N ARG A 98 -2.67 -4.59 23.99
CA ARG A 98 -4.03 -4.02 23.96
C ARG A 98 -4.64 -4.04 22.55
N LEU A 99 -3.90 -4.44 21.52
CA LEU A 99 -4.41 -4.68 20.16
C LEU A 99 -5.25 -5.96 20.06
N MET A 100 -5.18 -6.88 21.03
CA MET A 100 -5.87 -8.18 20.99
C MET A 100 -7.38 -8.18 20.69
N PRO A 101 -8.18 -7.18 21.11
CA PRO A 101 -9.59 -7.12 20.73
C PRO A 101 -9.85 -7.07 19.22
N LEU A 102 -8.89 -6.58 18.42
CA LEU A 102 -8.96 -6.61 16.95
C LEU A 102 -9.16 -8.04 16.41
N GLY A 103 -8.66 -9.04 17.15
CA GLY A 103 -8.84 -10.45 16.80
C GLY A 103 -10.30 -10.87 16.63
N ILE A 104 -11.23 -10.27 17.37
CA ILE A 104 -12.67 -10.55 17.23
C ILE A 104 -13.14 -10.12 15.83
N GLY A 105 -12.80 -8.89 15.42
CA GLY A 105 -13.11 -8.38 14.09
C GLY A 105 -12.46 -9.18 12.97
N LEU A 106 -11.22 -9.64 13.17
CA LEU A 106 -10.52 -10.49 12.21
C LEU A 106 -11.26 -11.82 12.00
N ILE A 107 -11.74 -12.47 13.06
CA ILE A 107 -12.55 -13.67 12.93
C ILE A 107 -13.84 -13.39 12.13
N VAL A 108 -14.51 -12.27 12.39
CA VAL A 108 -15.71 -11.88 11.61
C VAL A 108 -15.38 -11.72 10.13
N VAL A 109 -14.27 -11.06 9.79
CA VAL A 109 -13.80 -10.93 8.40
C VAL A 109 -13.49 -12.29 7.77
N PHE A 110 -12.82 -13.20 8.51
CA PHE A 110 -12.49 -14.53 8.02
C PHE A 110 -13.73 -15.39 7.76
N VAL A 111 -14.69 -15.39 8.69
CA VAL A 111 -15.96 -16.09 8.54
C VAL A 111 -16.73 -15.53 7.35
N THR A 112 -16.78 -14.20 7.20
CA THR A 112 -17.45 -13.54 6.07
C THR A 112 -16.81 -13.96 4.74
N ALA A 113 -15.48 -13.99 4.65
CA ALA A 113 -14.77 -14.39 3.44
C ALA A 113 -15.06 -15.85 3.05
N VAL A 114 -15.12 -16.76 4.03
CA VAL A 114 -15.44 -18.16 3.80
C VAL A 114 -16.89 -18.32 3.35
N VAL A 115 -17.85 -17.70 4.07
CA VAL A 115 -19.28 -17.78 3.75
C VAL A 115 -19.57 -17.23 2.36
N VAL A 116 -19.05 -16.05 2.02
CA VAL A 116 -19.26 -15.44 0.70
C VAL A 116 -18.65 -16.29 -0.41
N SER A 117 -17.47 -16.86 -0.19
CA SER A 117 -16.86 -17.77 -1.17
C SER A 117 -17.68 -19.04 -1.39
N ILE A 118 -18.25 -19.62 -0.33
CA ILE A 118 -19.15 -20.78 -0.43
C ILE A 118 -20.43 -20.42 -1.19
N ILE A 119 -21.07 -19.29 -0.86
CA ILE A 119 -22.30 -18.82 -1.51
C ILE A 119 -22.07 -18.59 -3.02
N ASN A 120 -20.90 -18.05 -3.39
CA ASN A 120 -20.54 -17.79 -4.78
C ASN A 120 -20.09 -19.06 -5.55
N GLY A 121 -20.13 -20.24 -4.92
CA GLY A 121 -19.71 -21.50 -5.55
C GLY A 121 -18.21 -21.55 -5.88
N VAL A 122 -17.40 -20.76 -5.18
CA VAL A 122 -15.97 -20.56 -5.45
C VAL A 122 -15.19 -21.71 -4.80
N PRO A 123 -14.57 -22.63 -5.56
CA PRO A 123 -13.81 -23.74 -4.99
C PRO A 123 -12.59 -23.22 -4.20
N LEU A 124 -12.70 -23.28 -2.87
CA LEU A 124 -11.79 -22.61 -1.90
C LEU A 124 -10.30 -22.94 -2.06
N LEU A 125 -9.97 -24.08 -2.66
CA LEU A 125 -8.59 -24.55 -2.87
C LEU A 125 -8.04 -24.27 -4.28
N SER A 126 -8.87 -23.91 -5.26
CA SER A 126 -8.41 -23.57 -6.61
C SER A 126 -8.56 -22.07 -6.94
N THR A 127 -9.35 -21.36 -6.15
CA THR A 127 -9.67 -19.93 -6.34
C THR A 127 -9.39 -19.15 -5.06
N ARG A 128 -9.14 -17.84 -5.21
CA ARG A 128 -8.82 -16.97 -4.06
C ARG A 128 -10.10 -16.74 -3.25
N LEU A 129 -9.97 -16.61 -1.93
CA LEU A 129 -11.07 -16.17 -1.09
C LEU A 129 -11.65 -14.85 -1.59
N SER A 130 -12.97 -14.79 -1.64
CA SER A 130 -13.75 -13.61 -1.99
C SER A 130 -14.33 -12.95 -0.74
N HIS A 131 -14.39 -11.62 -0.75
CA HIS A 131 -14.97 -10.84 0.33
C HIS A 131 -15.65 -9.61 -0.27
N PRO A 132 -16.77 -9.11 0.29
CA PRO A 132 -17.58 -8.06 -0.34
C PRO A 132 -16.81 -6.77 -0.65
N TYR A 133 -15.79 -6.46 0.16
CA TYR A 133 -15.03 -5.21 0.05
C TYR A 133 -13.52 -5.37 0.32
N MET A 134 -13.01 -6.60 0.45
CA MET A 134 -11.58 -6.84 0.68
C MET A 134 -11.00 -7.66 -0.46
N THR A 135 -9.84 -7.24 -0.97
CA THR A 135 -9.10 -8.00 -1.98
C THR A 135 -8.41 -9.21 -1.33
N SER A 136 -7.90 -10.12 -2.16
CA SER A 136 -7.09 -11.25 -1.67
C SER A 136 -5.83 -10.80 -0.93
N ILE A 137 -5.24 -9.66 -1.32
CA ILE A 137 -4.06 -9.10 -0.65
C ILE A 137 -4.43 -8.60 0.74
N THR A 138 -5.54 -7.86 0.88
CA THR A 138 -5.98 -7.35 2.18
C THR A 138 -6.40 -8.50 3.11
N LEU A 139 -7.07 -9.54 2.60
CA LEU A 139 -7.35 -10.75 3.40
C LEU A 139 -6.08 -11.46 3.87
N GLY A 140 -5.05 -11.55 3.03
CA GLY A 140 -3.75 -12.09 3.43
C GLY A 140 -3.12 -11.27 4.57
N LEU A 141 -3.15 -9.93 4.48
CA LEU A 141 -2.62 -9.06 5.54
C LEU A 141 -3.42 -9.20 6.85
N ALA A 142 -4.73 -9.42 6.75
CA ALA A 142 -5.57 -9.72 7.90
C ALA A 142 -5.14 -11.04 8.56
N GLY A 143 -4.86 -12.06 7.76
CA GLY A 143 -4.26 -13.32 8.21
C GLY A 143 -2.93 -13.13 8.93
N ALA A 144 -2.02 -12.31 8.35
CA ALA A 144 -0.72 -11.99 8.94
C ALA A 144 -0.85 -11.30 10.32
N ILE A 145 -1.72 -10.30 10.45
CA ILE A 145 -1.98 -9.63 11.74
C ILE A 145 -2.55 -10.61 12.76
N SER A 146 -3.53 -11.44 12.37
CA SER A 146 -4.10 -12.46 13.27
C SER A 146 -3.05 -13.46 13.74
N LEU A 147 -2.14 -13.87 12.86
CA LEU A 147 -1.00 -14.72 13.19
C LEU A 147 -0.08 -14.05 14.22
N TRP A 148 0.29 -12.78 14.04
CA TRP A 148 1.13 -12.07 15.01
C TRP A 148 0.43 -11.87 16.36
N LEU A 149 -0.88 -11.58 16.37
CA LEU A 149 -1.68 -11.52 17.60
C LEU A 149 -1.69 -12.87 18.33
N GLY A 150 -1.86 -13.97 17.60
CA GLY A 150 -1.78 -15.33 18.16
C GLY A 150 -0.40 -15.63 18.75
N LEU A 151 0.67 -15.31 18.04
CA LEU A 151 2.05 -15.64 18.45
C LEU A 151 2.60 -14.73 19.56
N PHE A 152 2.36 -13.42 19.50
CA PHE A 152 3.01 -12.44 20.36
C PHE A 152 2.08 -11.71 21.33
N GLY A 153 0.77 -11.73 21.09
CA GLY A 153 -0.21 -11.07 21.94
C GLY A 153 -0.40 -11.77 23.30
N ARG A 154 -1.00 -11.05 24.25
CA ARG A 154 -1.39 -11.59 25.57
C ARG A 154 -2.89 -11.87 25.63
N GLY A 155 -3.25 -13.07 26.05
CA GLY A 155 -4.64 -13.50 26.23
C GLY A 155 -4.73 -14.99 26.54
N PRO A 156 -5.94 -15.53 26.70
CA PRO A 156 -6.15 -16.96 26.91
C PRO A 156 -5.48 -17.79 25.82
N ARG A 157 -4.81 -18.88 26.19
CA ARG A 157 -4.03 -19.71 25.26
C ARG A 157 -4.89 -20.24 24.11
N LEU A 158 -6.11 -20.70 24.42
CA LEU A 158 -7.05 -21.20 23.40
C LEU A 158 -7.38 -20.12 22.37
N TRP A 159 -7.69 -18.90 22.82
CA TRP A 159 -8.00 -17.78 21.93
C TRP A 159 -6.85 -17.44 21.00
N ARG A 160 -5.62 -17.45 21.51
CA ARG A 160 -4.41 -17.22 20.72
C ARG A 160 -4.18 -18.29 19.67
N VAL A 161 -4.42 -19.56 20.01
CA VAL A 161 -4.32 -20.68 19.05
C VAL A 161 -5.37 -20.57 17.96
N VAL A 162 -6.62 -20.24 18.32
CA VAL A 162 -7.70 -20.02 17.34
C VAL A 162 -7.35 -18.87 16.40
N LEU A 163 -6.93 -17.71 16.92
CA LEU A 163 -6.53 -16.57 16.09
C LEU A 163 -5.34 -16.88 15.19
N GLY A 164 -4.30 -17.51 15.73
CA GLY A 164 -3.10 -17.87 14.97
C GLY A 164 -3.40 -18.90 13.88
N GLY A 165 -4.19 -19.93 14.20
CA GLY A 165 -4.59 -20.97 13.26
C GLY A 165 -5.51 -20.44 12.15
N ALA A 166 -6.54 -19.67 12.50
CA ALA A 166 -7.43 -19.04 11.52
C ALA A 166 -6.66 -18.04 10.64
N GLY A 167 -5.77 -17.26 11.23
CA GLY A 167 -4.91 -16.33 10.51
C GLY A 167 -4.00 -17.03 9.49
N LEU A 168 -3.35 -18.12 9.91
CA LEU A 168 -2.51 -18.93 9.02
C LEU A 168 -3.32 -19.56 7.88
N ALA A 169 -4.51 -20.11 8.18
CA ALA A 169 -5.39 -20.69 7.17
C ALA A 169 -5.80 -19.66 6.11
N VAL A 170 -6.28 -18.48 6.52
CA VAL A 170 -6.66 -17.41 5.58
C VAL A 170 -5.45 -16.87 4.82
N LEU A 171 -4.29 -16.73 5.47
CA LEU A 171 -3.06 -16.31 4.82
C LEU A 171 -2.68 -17.28 3.69
N LEU A 172 -2.75 -18.59 3.94
CA LEU A 172 -2.50 -19.63 2.92
C LEU A 172 -3.53 -19.60 1.79
N LEU A 173 -4.83 -19.54 2.12
CA LEU A 173 -5.93 -19.52 1.16
C LEU A 173 -5.97 -18.23 0.31
N SER A 174 -5.41 -17.13 0.83
CA SER A 174 -5.27 -15.87 0.08
C SER A 174 -4.28 -15.98 -1.10
N ALA A 175 -3.34 -16.94 -1.02
CA ALA A 175 -2.33 -17.23 -2.03
C ALA A 175 -1.58 -15.99 -2.55
N SER A 176 -1.26 -15.07 -1.63
CA SER A 176 -0.63 -13.78 -1.95
C SER A 176 0.78 -13.67 -1.36
N ARG A 177 1.77 -13.35 -2.22
CA ARG A 177 3.19 -13.28 -1.86
C ARG A 177 3.49 -12.14 -0.89
N GLY A 178 2.92 -10.96 -1.12
CA GLY A 178 3.16 -9.77 -0.30
C GLY A 178 2.81 -10.00 1.17
N PRO A 179 1.57 -10.44 1.50
CA PRO A 179 1.19 -10.77 2.85
C PRO A 179 1.96 -11.95 3.46
N LEU A 180 2.34 -12.95 2.67
CA LEU A 180 3.16 -14.06 3.15
C LEU A 180 4.56 -13.58 3.57
N LEU A 181 5.21 -12.76 2.73
CA LEU A 181 6.50 -12.16 3.06
C LEU A 181 6.39 -11.25 4.28
N ALA A 182 5.34 -10.43 4.35
CA ALA A 182 5.04 -9.61 5.52
C ALA A 182 4.92 -10.47 6.78
N ALA A 183 4.16 -11.57 6.73
CA ALA A 183 3.98 -12.49 7.85
C ALA A 183 5.31 -13.08 8.32
N VAL A 184 6.14 -13.58 7.40
CA VAL A 184 7.46 -14.17 7.71
C VAL A 184 8.38 -13.14 8.33
N VAL A 185 8.52 -11.95 7.73
CA VAL A 185 9.40 -10.90 8.27
C VAL A 185 8.89 -10.40 9.62
N GLY A 186 7.57 -10.22 9.78
CA GLY A 186 6.96 -9.83 11.05
C GLY A 186 7.19 -10.87 12.15
N VAL A 187 7.03 -12.17 11.86
CA VAL A 187 7.35 -13.25 12.81
C VAL A 187 8.84 -13.24 13.15
N GLY A 188 9.72 -13.09 12.15
CA GLY A 188 11.17 -12.98 12.36
C GLY A 188 11.53 -11.82 13.28
N ALA A 189 11.01 -10.62 13.02
CA ALA A 189 11.24 -9.44 13.85
C ALA A 189 10.73 -9.62 15.29
N GLY A 190 9.54 -10.20 15.47
CA GLY A 190 8.99 -10.47 16.80
C GLY A 190 9.82 -11.50 17.59
N VAL A 191 10.31 -12.56 16.93
CA VAL A 191 11.17 -13.59 17.53
C VAL A 191 12.54 -13.02 17.91
N LEU A 192 13.16 -12.24 17.03
CA LEU A 192 14.47 -11.59 17.28
C LEU A 192 14.43 -10.72 18.54
N VAL A 193 13.31 -10.04 18.75
CA VAL A 193 13.11 -9.15 19.89
C VAL A 193 12.74 -9.91 21.18
N ARG A 194 12.06 -11.05 21.05
CA ARG A 194 11.63 -11.88 22.19
C ARG A 194 11.80 -13.37 21.89
N ALA A 195 13.00 -13.87 22.15
CA ALA A 195 13.31 -15.29 22.11
C ALA A 195 12.79 -15.99 23.38
N ASN A 196 11.53 -16.43 23.38
CA ASN A 196 11.04 -17.43 24.35
C ASN A 196 10.75 -18.74 23.61
N ARG A 197 11.12 -19.88 24.21
CA ARG A 197 10.90 -21.24 23.69
C ARG A 197 9.49 -21.45 23.16
N GLN A 198 8.45 -20.96 23.83
CA GLN A 198 7.05 -21.11 23.37
C GLN A 198 6.77 -20.37 22.06
N VAL A 199 7.35 -19.18 21.89
CA VAL A 199 7.20 -18.36 20.68
C VAL A 199 8.00 -18.99 19.54
N ALA A 200 9.21 -19.48 19.81
CA ALA A 200 10.02 -20.20 18.85
C ALA A 200 9.32 -21.49 18.37
N LEU A 201 8.76 -22.28 19.29
CA LEU A 201 7.98 -23.47 18.94
C LEU A 201 6.73 -23.12 18.12
N GLY A 202 6.02 -22.04 18.46
CA GLY A 202 4.88 -21.56 17.67
C GLY A 202 5.28 -21.13 16.25
N ALA A 203 6.39 -20.43 16.10
CA ALA A 203 6.93 -20.04 14.80
C ALA A 203 7.36 -21.26 13.97
N VAL A 204 8.06 -22.22 14.58
CA VAL A 204 8.43 -23.50 13.95
C VAL A 204 7.17 -24.27 13.52
N ALA A 205 6.16 -24.36 14.38
CA ALA A 205 4.90 -25.02 14.04
C ALA A 205 4.19 -24.35 12.86
N ALA A 206 4.19 -23.02 12.77
CA ALA A 206 3.64 -22.30 11.63
C ALA A 206 4.42 -22.58 10.34
N VAL A 207 5.75 -22.64 10.40
CA VAL A 207 6.61 -23.00 9.25
C VAL A 207 6.36 -24.44 8.81
N VAL A 208 6.25 -25.38 9.75
CA VAL A 208 5.96 -26.79 9.45
C VAL A 208 4.57 -26.93 8.83
N ALA A 209 3.56 -26.25 9.38
CA ALA A 209 2.20 -26.26 8.82
C ALA A 209 2.16 -25.65 7.41
N PHE A 210 2.92 -24.57 7.17
CA PHE A 210 3.09 -23.98 5.85
C PHE A 210 3.75 -24.98 4.89
N ALA A 211 4.87 -25.60 5.28
CA ALA A 211 5.58 -26.56 4.45
C ALA A 211 4.72 -27.78 4.11
N ALA A 212 3.97 -28.32 5.08
CA ALA A 212 3.04 -29.42 4.88
C ALA A 212 1.90 -29.03 3.91
N ALA A 213 1.35 -27.82 4.05
CA ALA A 213 0.32 -27.31 3.14
C ALA A 213 0.84 -27.08 1.71
N VAL A 214 2.12 -26.70 1.55
CA VAL A 214 2.73 -26.57 0.22
C VAL A 214 3.00 -27.94 -0.40
N GLN A 215 3.47 -28.91 0.39
CA GLN A 215 3.74 -30.27 -0.10
C GLN A 215 2.47 -31.05 -0.47
N SER A 216 1.33 -30.75 0.16
CA SER A 216 0.06 -31.40 -0.15
C SER A 216 -0.63 -30.85 -1.42
N VAL A 217 -0.11 -29.78 -2.02
CA VAL A 217 -0.63 -29.20 -3.25
C VAL A 217 0.15 -29.75 -4.45
N PRO A 218 -0.51 -30.39 -5.43
CA PRO A 218 0.12 -30.89 -6.64
C PRO A 218 0.97 -29.83 -7.36
N ILE A 219 2.14 -30.23 -7.86
CA ILE A 219 3.00 -29.37 -8.69
C ILE A 219 2.19 -28.96 -9.94
N GLY A 220 2.09 -27.65 -10.20
CA GLY A 220 1.29 -27.08 -11.29
C GLY A 220 -0.10 -26.59 -10.89
N HIS A 221 -0.55 -26.82 -9.64
CA HIS A 221 -1.81 -26.25 -9.16
C HIS A 221 -1.74 -24.71 -9.12
N ALA A 222 -2.87 -24.05 -9.39
CA ALA A 222 -2.98 -22.58 -9.44
C ALA A 222 -2.49 -21.86 -8.17
N LEU A 223 -2.58 -22.50 -6.99
CA LEU A 223 -2.02 -21.95 -5.74
C LEU A 223 -0.49 -21.89 -5.77
N PHE A 224 0.16 -22.96 -6.23
CA PHE A 224 1.62 -23.10 -6.28
C PHE A 224 2.24 -22.16 -7.33
N THR A 225 1.65 -22.10 -8.52
CA THR A 225 2.13 -21.22 -9.60
C THR A 225 2.00 -19.74 -9.23
N ARG A 226 0.95 -19.34 -8.51
CA ARG A 226 0.75 -17.96 -8.06
C ARG A 226 1.78 -17.52 -7.01
N VAL A 227 2.21 -18.41 -6.12
CA VAL A 227 3.23 -18.09 -5.10
C VAL A 227 4.62 -17.97 -5.71
N LEU A 228 4.93 -18.76 -6.75
CA LEU A 228 6.26 -18.82 -7.37
C LEU A 228 6.50 -17.88 -8.55
N GLN A 229 5.45 -17.33 -9.17
CA GLN A 229 5.62 -16.30 -10.21
C GLN A 229 6.38 -15.08 -9.66
N GLY A 230 7.25 -14.44 -10.45
CA GLY A 230 8.05 -13.27 -10.05
C GLY A 230 7.42 -11.91 -10.38
N ASP A 231 6.25 -11.91 -11.03
CA ASP A 231 5.61 -10.73 -11.60
C ASP A 231 5.05 -9.77 -10.52
N THR A 232 5.22 -8.45 -10.71
CA THR A 232 4.69 -7.40 -9.81
C THR A 232 3.21 -7.08 -10.02
N ASN A 233 2.48 -7.87 -10.81
CA ASN A 233 1.09 -7.70 -11.25
C ASN A 233 0.84 -6.33 -11.91
N GLY A 234 1.76 -5.88 -12.75
CA GLY A 234 1.66 -4.60 -13.47
C GLY A 234 1.90 -3.35 -12.63
N ARG A 235 2.41 -3.49 -11.39
CA ARG A 235 2.71 -2.35 -10.50
C ARG A 235 3.82 -1.45 -11.03
N ASP A 236 4.70 -1.98 -11.87
CA ASP A 236 5.72 -1.20 -12.59
C ASP A 236 5.12 -0.05 -13.42
N LEU A 237 4.01 -0.29 -14.12
CA LEU A 237 3.31 0.74 -14.88
C LEU A 237 2.67 1.80 -13.98
N ILE A 238 2.14 1.38 -12.82
CA ILE A 238 1.59 2.30 -11.82
C ILE A 238 2.73 3.17 -11.27
N TRP A 239 3.86 2.57 -10.92
CA TRP A 239 5.04 3.29 -10.43
C TRP A 239 5.59 4.27 -11.46
N ALA A 240 5.65 3.88 -12.75
CA ALA A 240 6.04 4.77 -13.84
C ALA A 240 5.09 5.98 -13.99
N ASN A 241 3.78 5.77 -13.81
CA ASN A 241 2.80 6.86 -13.78
C ASN A 241 2.96 7.76 -12.54
N THR A 242 3.19 7.17 -11.36
CA THR A 242 3.44 7.94 -10.15
C THR A 242 4.73 8.76 -10.24
N LEU A 243 5.80 8.21 -10.82
CA LEU A 243 7.04 8.96 -11.07
C LEU A 243 6.83 10.16 -11.99
N SER A 244 5.94 10.05 -12.99
CA SER A 244 5.56 11.21 -13.81
C SER A 244 4.83 12.29 -12.99
N ALA A 245 4.01 11.91 -12.00
CA ALA A 245 3.41 12.88 -11.07
C ALA A 245 4.47 13.56 -10.19
N VAL A 246 5.44 12.80 -9.68
CA VAL A 246 6.59 13.34 -8.92
C VAL A 246 7.36 14.34 -9.77
N GLN A 247 7.67 14.02 -11.03
CA GLN A 247 8.36 14.91 -11.96
C GLN A 247 7.59 16.21 -12.23
N SER A 248 6.26 16.15 -12.21
CA SER A 248 5.41 17.33 -12.41
C SER A 248 5.38 18.31 -11.23
N ALA A 249 5.69 17.82 -10.02
CA ALA A 249 5.72 18.60 -8.78
C ALA A 249 6.83 18.10 -7.84
N PRO A 250 8.12 18.29 -8.20
CA PRO A 250 9.23 17.58 -7.56
C PRO A 250 9.52 18.01 -6.11
N LEU A 251 9.11 19.22 -5.73
CA LEU A 251 9.39 19.77 -4.39
C LEU A 251 8.20 19.61 -3.45
N SER A 252 7.00 20.00 -3.89
CA SER A 252 5.79 20.01 -3.08
C SER A 252 4.99 18.72 -3.15
N GLY A 253 5.19 17.90 -4.18
CA GLY A 253 4.25 16.86 -4.56
C GLY A 253 2.94 17.44 -5.11
N VAL A 254 2.01 16.56 -5.46
CA VAL A 254 0.71 16.93 -6.05
C VAL A 254 -0.37 17.21 -4.99
N GLY A 255 -0.09 16.96 -3.71
CA GLY A 255 -1.03 17.11 -2.59
C GLY A 255 -1.52 15.77 -2.04
N SER A 256 -1.79 15.75 -0.72
CA SER A 256 -2.28 14.55 -0.01
C SER A 256 -3.64 14.10 -0.54
N TYR A 257 -3.80 12.82 -0.86
CA TYR A 257 -4.99 12.23 -1.51
C TYR A 257 -5.35 12.79 -2.89
N LEU A 258 -4.50 13.64 -3.49
CA LEU A 258 -4.73 14.18 -4.84
C LEU A 258 -4.01 13.40 -5.94
N LEU A 259 -3.19 12.41 -5.57
CA LEU A 259 -2.47 11.56 -6.53
C LEU A 259 -3.41 10.85 -7.52
N GLY A 260 -4.60 10.46 -7.07
CA GLY A 260 -5.58 9.78 -7.92
C GLY A 260 -5.93 10.57 -9.20
N LYS A 261 -6.02 11.91 -9.13
CA LYS A 261 -6.28 12.80 -10.28
C LYS A 261 -5.23 12.63 -11.39
N HIS A 262 -4.01 12.27 -11.01
CA HIS A 262 -2.88 12.06 -11.91
C HIS A 262 -2.77 10.63 -12.43
N LEU A 263 -3.35 9.65 -11.73
CA LEU A 263 -3.33 8.23 -12.11
C LEU A 263 -4.58 7.79 -12.88
N GLN A 264 -5.70 8.50 -12.73
CA GLN A 264 -7.00 8.14 -13.31
C GLN A 264 -6.96 8.20 -14.85
N PRO A 265 -7.40 7.12 -15.54
CA PRO A 265 -7.59 7.12 -16.99
C PRO A 265 -8.68 8.11 -17.44
N PRO A 266 -8.60 8.70 -18.65
CA PRO A 266 -9.60 9.66 -19.12
C PRO A 266 -11.00 9.05 -19.34
N SER A 267 -11.07 7.75 -19.60
CA SER A 267 -12.30 7.00 -19.88
C SER A 267 -13.05 6.53 -18.63
N VAL A 268 -12.44 6.63 -17.44
CA VAL A 268 -12.98 6.03 -16.21
C VAL A 268 -13.59 7.12 -15.34
N TYR A 269 -14.87 6.98 -15.03
CA TYR A 269 -15.55 7.82 -14.04
C TYR A 269 -15.20 7.37 -12.62
N CYS A 270 -15.36 8.26 -11.65
CA CYS A 270 -15.18 7.91 -10.26
C CYS A 270 -16.23 6.85 -9.85
N GLU A 271 -15.76 5.71 -9.35
CA GLU A 271 -16.60 4.61 -8.88
C GLU A 271 -16.31 4.33 -7.40
N LEU A 272 -17.35 4.33 -6.56
CA LEU A 272 -17.21 4.10 -5.11
C LEU A 272 -16.87 2.63 -4.78
N TRP A 273 -17.46 1.70 -5.53
CA TRP A 273 -17.30 0.26 -5.37
C TRP A 273 -17.62 -0.46 -6.68
N ILE A 274 -16.82 -1.48 -7.02
CA ILE A 274 -17.15 -2.45 -8.05
C ILE A 274 -17.93 -3.57 -7.36
N GLY A 275 -19.26 -3.46 -7.35
CA GLY A 275 -20.15 -4.51 -6.88
C GLY A 275 -20.47 -5.51 -7.99
N PRO A 276 -20.94 -6.73 -7.67
CA PRO A 276 -21.39 -7.70 -8.66
C PRO A 276 -22.55 -7.20 -9.54
N ASN A 277 -23.29 -6.18 -9.09
CA ASN A 277 -24.44 -5.59 -9.80
C ASN A 277 -24.11 -4.27 -10.52
N GLY A 278 -22.83 -3.95 -10.70
CA GLY A 278 -22.37 -2.73 -11.36
C GLY A 278 -21.65 -1.76 -10.44
N THR A 279 -21.21 -0.64 -11.03
CA THR A 279 -20.38 0.36 -10.38
C THR A 279 -21.25 1.52 -9.90
N LEU A 280 -21.23 1.77 -8.59
CA LEU A 280 -21.89 2.95 -8.02
C LEU A 280 -21.08 4.19 -8.38
N THR A 281 -21.69 5.10 -9.13
CA THR A 281 -21.09 6.39 -9.45
C THR A 281 -20.86 7.20 -8.18
N CYS A 282 -19.72 7.86 -8.11
CA CYS A 282 -19.38 8.71 -6.98
C CYS A 282 -20.32 9.92 -6.86
N PRO A 283 -20.67 10.34 -5.62
CA PRO A 283 -21.20 11.68 -5.37
C PRO A 283 -20.25 12.75 -5.92
N ALA A 284 -20.78 13.90 -6.36
CA ALA A 284 -20.00 14.98 -6.98
C ALA A 284 -18.80 15.44 -6.12
N TRP A 285 -18.95 15.48 -4.79
CA TRP A 285 -17.85 15.84 -3.89
C TRP A 285 -16.71 14.82 -3.89
N VAL A 286 -17.00 13.51 -4.07
CA VAL A 286 -15.98 12.46 -4.21
C VAL A 286 -15.35 12.49 -5.60
N GLN A 287 -16.14 12.79 -6.64
CA GLN A 287 -15.63 12.99 -8.00
C GLN A 287 -14.57 14.10 -8.03
N ASN A 288 -14.81 15.19 -7.31
CA ASN A 288 -13.88 16.32 -7.21
C ASN A 288 -12.54 15.95 -6.55
N LEU A 289 -12.50 14.90 -5.71
CA LEU A 289 -11.26 14.39 -5.12
C LEU A 289 -10.44 13.54 -6.10
N GLY A 290 -11.03 13.12 -7.23
CA GLY A 290 -10.34 12.43 -8.32
C GLY A 290 -9.80 11.06 -7.93
N SER A 291 -10.68 10.20 -7.41
CA SER A 291 -10.39 8.80 -7.11
C SER A 291 -9.25 8.59 -6.10
N PRO A 292 -9.40 9.04 -4.84
CA PRO A 292 -8.35 8.96 -3.80
C PRO A 292 -7.89 7.54 -3.44
N TRP A 293 -8.62 6.50 -3.87
CA TRP A 293 -8.23 5.09 -3.75
C TRP A 293 -7.23 4.63 -4.82
N LEU A 294 -7.01 5.41 -5.89
CA LEU A 294 -5.94 5.14 -6.84
C LEU A 294 -4.61 5.56 -6.21
N ILE A 295 -3.85 4.56 -5.76
CA ILE A 295 -2.61 4.72 -5.03
C ILE A 295 -1.42 4.18 -5.83
N ALA A 296 -0.22 4.59 -5.45
CA ALA A 296 1.05 4.16 -6.03
C ALA A 296 1.40 2.70 -5.73
N HIS A 297 0.71 2.05 -4.79
CA HIS A 297 1.08 0.71 -4.29
C HIS A 297 2.57 0.62 -3.87
N ASN A 298 3.12 1.70 -3.33
CA ASN A 298 4.42 1.75 -2.67
C ASN A 298 4.41 2.97 -1.74
N GLY A 299 4.65 2.78 -0.45
CA GLY A 299 4.54 3.85 0.55
C GLY A 299 5.48 5.04 0.30
N PRO A 300 6.81 4.82 0.14
CA PRO A 300 7.73 5.89 -0.20
C PRO A 300 7.32 6.67 -1.46
N LEU A 301 6.96 5.96 -2.53
CA LEU A 301 6.60 6.58 -3.79
C LEU A 301 5.29 7.36 -3.69
N GLN A 302 4.29 6.85 -2.97
CA GLN A 302 3.07 7.60 -2.65
C GLN A 302 3.41 8.89 -1.92
N GLN A 303 4.19 8.78 -0.84
CA GLN A 303 4.51 9.93 0.02
C GLN A 303 5.32 10.98 -0.74
N LEU A 304 6.29 10.55 -1.56
CA LEU A 304 7.07 11.43 -2.42
C LEU A 304 6.17 12.14 -3.44
N ALA A 305 5.24 11.42 -4.07
CA ALA A 305 4.33 12.00 -5.05
C ALA A 305 3.36 13.01 -4.43
N GLU A 306 2.87 12.77 -3.21
CA GLU A 306 1.88 13.64 -2.58
C GLU A 306 2.46 14.83 -1.82
N THR A 307 3.66 14.69 -1.26
CA THR A 307 4.23 15.70 -0.33
C THR A 307 5.68 16.06 -0.61
N GLY A 308 6.26 15.52 -1.67
CA GLY A 308 7.65 15.75 -2.04
C GLY A 308 8.66 15.21 -1.03
N PRO A 309 9.95 15.59 -1.19
CA PRO A 309 11.04 15.09 -0.36
C PRO A 309 10.89 15.45 1.12
N ILE A 310 10.38 16.65 1.43
CA ILE A 310 10.24 17.13 2.82
C ILE A 310 9.23 16.27 3.57
N GLY A 311 8.05 16.03 3.00
CA GLY A 311 7.03 15.20 3.63
C GLY A 311 7.46 13.73 3.72
N LEU A 312 8.20 13.22 2.73
CA LEU A 312 8.81 11.89 2.78
C LEU A 312 9.80 11.75 3.93
N MET A 313 10.73 12.71 4.09
CA MET A 313 11.70 12.72 5.17
C MET A 313 11.03 12.78 6.54
N GLY A 314 10.02 13.62 6.71
CA GLY A 314 9.26 13.72 7.96
C GLY A 314 8.56 12.41 8.33
N LEU A 315 7.95 11.73 7.34
CA LEU A 315 7.32 10.42 7.55
C LEU A 315 8.35 9.36 7.97
N PHE A 316 9.49 9.27 7.27
CA PHE A 316 10.49 8.24 7.56
C PHE A 316 11.29 8.50 8.83
N LEU A 317 11.40 9.75 9.27
CA LEU A 317 11.91 10.08 10.59
C LEU A 317 10.96 9.59 11.70
N LEU A 318 9.65 9.75 11.49
CA LEU A 318 8.62 9.23 12.39
C LEU A 318 8.64 7.70 12.44
N ILE A 319 8.63 7.03 11.28
CA ILE A 319 8.69 5.57 11.16
C ILE A 319 9.97 5.03 11.79
N GLY A 320 11.13 5.62 11.46
CA GLY A 320 12.43 5.23 12.02
C GLY A 320 12.46 5.33 13.54
N SER A 321 11.84 6.38 14.09
CA SER A 321 11.75 6.56 15.53
C SER A 321 10.87 5.50 16.22
N VAL A 322 9.73 5.19 15.61
CA VAL A 322 8.79 4.18 16.07
C VAL A 322 9.42 2.79 16.03
N LEU A 323 10.05 2.43 14.92
CA LEU A 323 10.77 1.16 14.75
C LEU A 323 11.90 1.01 15.75
N PHE A 324 12.80 1.99 15.82
CA PHE A 324 13.94 1.95 16.73
C PHE A 324 13.48 1.76 18.18
N THR A 325 12.40 2.45 18.57
CA THR A 325 11.83 2.33 19.92
C THR A 325 11.16 0.97 20.14
N ALA A 326 10.49 0.39 19.15
CA ALA A 326 9.91 -0.96 19.24
C ALA A 326 10.99 -2.02 19.54
N PHE A 327 12.07 -2.00 18.77
CA PHE A 327 13.20 -2.92 18.95
C PHE A 327 13.93 -2.67 20.27
N SER A 328 14.20 -1.41 20.62
CA SER A 328 14.91 -1.05 21.85
C SER A 328 14.11 -1.38 23.11
N SER A 329 12.78 -1.25 23.06
CA SER A 329 11.88 -1.58 24.18
C SER A 329 11.51 -3.06 24.26
N ARG A 330 12.06 -3.87 23.35
CA ARG A 330 11.79 -5.29 23.19
C ARG A 330 10.31 -5.67 23.04
N ASP A 331 9.55 -4.88 22.30
CA ASP A 331 8.13 -5.12 22.06
C ASP A 331 7.90 -6.07 20.88
N ALA A 332 7.81 -7.37 21.14
CA ALA A 332 7.69 -8.39 20.08
C ALA A 332 6.48 -8.19 19.16
N LEU A 333 5.29 -7.93 19.72
CA LEU A 333 4.09 -7.69 18.93
C LEU A 333 4.20 -6.38 18.15
N GLY A 334 4.72 -5.33 18.79
CA GLY A 334 4.95 -4.04 18.14
C GLY A 334 5.91 -4.17 16.95
N SER A 335 7.06 -4.82 17.15
CA SER A 335 8.05 -5.06 16.09
C SER A 335 7.47 -5.92 14.96
N ALA A 336 6.71 -6.97 15.27
CA ALA A 336 6.08 -7.82 14.25
C ALA A 336 5.11 -7.04 13.35
N VAL A 337 4.20 -6.27 13.96
CA VAL A 337 3.21 -5.47 13.22
C VAL A 337 3.89 -4.38 12.38
N LEU A 338 4.80 -3.61 12.98
CA LEU A 338 5.45 -2.49 12.28
C LEU A 338 6.30 -2.98 11.11
N THR A 339 7.16 -3.98 11.32
CA THR A 339 8.05 -4.47 10.25
C THR A 339 7.29 -5.23 9.17
N GLY A 340 6.34 -6.10 9.55
CA GLY A 340 5.55 -6.85 8.59
C GLY A 340 4.74 -5.93 7.67
N LEU A 341 4.07 -4.90 8.23
CA LEU A 341 3.34 -3.93 7.43
C LEU A 341 4.25 -3.02 6.59
N LEU A 342 5.44 -2.66 7.07
CA LEU A 342 6.41 -1.93 6.24
C LEU A 342 6.90 -2.76 5.06
N VAL A 343 7.11 -4.06 5.23
CA VAL A 343 7.44 -4.96 4.12
C VAL A 343 6.30 -5.03 3.10
N ALA A 344 5.06 -5.12 3.57
CA ALA A 344 3.90 -5.02 2.68
C ALA A 344 3.87 -3.67 1.95
N THR A 345 4.30 -2.58 2.61
CA THR A 345 4.38 -1.23 2.06
C THR A 345 5.38 -1.07 0.90
N ALA A 346 6.28 -2.04 0.71
CA ALA A 346 7.18 -2.05 -0.45
C ALA A 346 6.41 -2.25 -1.76
N THR A 347 5.32 -3.03 -1.72
CA THR A 347 4.55 -3.37 -2.93
C THR A 347 3.08 -2.96 -2.84
N ASP A 348 2.58 -2.58 -1.67
CA ASP A 348 1.27 -1.96 -1.51
C ASP A 348 1.41 -0.72 -0.61
N ASN A 349 0.32 -0.03 -0.26
CA ASN A 349 0.39 1.03 0.74
C ASN A 349 -0.42 0.67 2.00
N THR A 350 0.28 0.25 3.06
CA THR A 350 -0.37 -0.08 4.34
C THR A 350 -0.21 1.02 5.40
N LEU A 351 0.22 2.21 5.01
CA LEU A 351 0.43 3.35 5.91
C LEU A 351 -0.61 4.46 5.70
N LEU A 352 -1.23 4.52 4.51
CA LEU A 352 -2.25 5.50 4.17
C LEU A 352 -3.55 5.21 4.95
N VAL A 353 -4.03 6.20 5.69
CA VAL A 353 -5.32 6.17 6.39
C VAL A 353 -6.37 6.95 5.62
N PRO A 354 -7.68 6.74 5.81
CA PRO A 354 -8.24 5.53 6.39
C PRO A 354 -7.88 4.32 5.50
N SER A 355 -7.68 3.17 6.12
CA SER A 355 -7.47 1.89 5.43
C SER A 355 -8.52 0.89 5.90
N PRO A 356 -8.60 -0.32 5.30
CA PRO A 356 -9.49 -1.37 5.81
C PRO A 356 -9.27 -1.70 7.30
N PHE A 357 -8.06 -1.51 7.84
CA PHE A 357 -7.68 -1.45 9.28
C PHE A 357 -6.15 -1.55 9.50
N PHE A 358 -5.36 -1.83 8.45
CA PHE A 358 -3.91 -2.11 8.56
C PHE A 358 -3.11 -0.87 8.96
N ALA A 359 -3.36 0.26 8.30
CA ALA A 359 -2.73 1.52 8.64
C ALA A 359 -3.13 1.97 10.05
N GLU A 360 -4.38 1.72 10.44
CA GLU A 360 -4.87 1.96 11.79
C GLU A 360 -4.08 1.13 12.80
N ALA A 361 -3.91 -0.18 12.58
CA ALA A 361 -3.10 -1.03 13.44
C ALA A 361 -1.65 -0.54 13.53
N PHE A 362 -1.06 -0.13 12.40
CA PHE A 362 0.28 0.44 12.35
C PHE A 362 0.40 1.70 13.22
N TRP A 363 -0.47 2.69 13.02
CA TRP A 363 -0.40 3.98 13.72
C TRP A 363 -0.79 3.88 15.20
N MET A 364 -1.67 2.95 15.57
CA MET A 364 -1.93 2.63 16.98
C MET A 364 -0.71 2.03 17.67
N ILE A 365 -0.02 1.08 17.03
CA ILE A 365 1.24 0.55 17.57
C ILE A 365 2.32 1.63 17.60
N ALA A 366 2.39 2.51 16.59
CA ALA A 366 3.28 3.66 16.60
C ALA A 366 3.09 4.54 17.84
N GLY A 367 1.84 4.81 18.23
CA GLY A 367 1.52 5.54 19.46
C GLY A 367 2.01 4.85 20.73
N VAL A 368 1.90 3.52 20.82
CA VAL A 368 2.47 2.75 21.93
C VAL A 368 3.98 2.97 22.03
N GLN A 369 4.70 2.97 20.90
CA GLN A 369 6.15 3.13 20.89
C GLN A 369 6.58 4.57 21.19
N LEU A 370 5.89 5.57 20.63
CA LEU A 370 6.17 6.98 20.94
C LEU A 370 5.96 7.31 22.42
N ALA A 371 4.98 6.69 23.08
CA ALA A 371 4.77 6.84 24.53
C ALA A 371 5.93 6.29 25.38
N ARG A 372 6.79 5.42 24.81
CA ARG A 372 7.97 4.83 25.47
C ARG A 372 9.28 5.51 25.05
N MET A 373 9.21 6.54 24.21
CA MET A 373 10.38 7.23 23.70
C MET A 373 10.96 8.15 24.78
N HIS A 374 12.20 7.92 25.20
CA HIS A 374 12.84 8.72 26.25
C HIS A 374 13.50 9.99 25.69
N GLY A 375 13.92 9.97 24.42
CA GLY A 375 14.65 11.05 23.76
C GLY A 375 14.95 10.72 22.31
N PHE A 376 15.27 11.73 21.51
CA PHE A 376 15.67 11.54 20.11
C PHE A 376 17.18 11.23 20.05
N ARG A 377 17.56 10.23 19.26
CA ARG A 377 18.96 9.79 19.06
C ARG A 377 19.22 9.62 17.58
N ALA A 378 20.47 9.76 17.14
CA ALA A 378 20.88 9.54 15.74
C ALA A 378 20.39 8.20 15.16
N ALA A 379 20.34 7.15 15.99
CA ALA A 379 19.84 5.84 15.61
C ALA A 379 18.38 5.84 15.10
N HIS A 380 17.53 6.77 15.56
CA HIS A 380 16.15 6.92 15.06
C HIS A 380 16.16 7.40 13.60
N GLY A 381 16.99 8.41 13.29
CA GLY A 381 17.18 8.93 11.94
C GLY A 381 17.82 7.89 11.01
N LEU A 382 18.86 7.18 11.48
CA LEU A 382 19.50 6.11 10.71
C LEU A 382 18.53 4.97 10.39
N THR A 383 17.72 4.54 11.38
CA THR A 383 16.67 3.53 11.16
C THR A 383 15.68 4.01 10.10
N GLY A 384 15.28 5.29 10.15
CA GLY A 384 14.41 5.89 9.15
C GLY A 384 15.02 5.88 7.75
N ALA A 385 16.28 6.29 7.61
CA ALA A 385 17.00 6.32 6.34
C ALA A 385 17.19 4.92 5.74
N LEU A 386 17.59 3.93 6.55
CA LEU A 386 17.72 2.53 6.10
C LEU A 386 16.38 1.95 5.68
N THR A 387 15.31 2.24 6.43
CA THR A 387 13.96 1.80 6.08
C THR A 387 13.51 2.44 4.77
N LEU A 388 13.76 3.73 4.57
CA LEU A 388 13.46 4.42 3.31
C LEU A 388 14.21 3.78 2.14
N ALA A 389 15.53 3.58 2.28
CA ALA A 389 16.35 2.97 1.25
C ALA A 389 15.85 1.56 0.87
N ALA A 390 15.47 0.76 1.87
CA ALA A 390 14.91 -0.58 1.64
C ALA A 390 13.56 -0.57 0.90
N LEU A 391 12.67 0.37 1.24
CA LEU A 391 11.32 0.43 0.68
C LEU A 391 11.23 1.20 -0.65
N ALA A 392 12.19 2.07 -0.95
CA ALA A 392 12.26 2.86 -2.18
C ALA A 392 12.80 2.05 -3.39
N PHE A 393 12.71 0.72 -3.35
CA PHE A 393 13.28 -0.16 -4.38
C PHE A 393 12.84 0.11 -5.81
N PRO A 394 11.60 0.53 -6.12
CA PRO A 394 11.25 0.87 -7.50
C PRO A 394 12.08 2.03 -8.04
N VAL A 395 12.45 2.98 -7.17
CA VAL A 395 13.20 4.19 -7.54
C VAL A 395 14.67 3.87 -7.81
N TRP A 396 15.31 3.06 -6.96
CA TRP A 396 16.71 2.71 -7.20
C TRP A 396 16.89 1.53 -8.16
N ALA A 397 15.96 0.59 -8.23
CA ALA A 397 15.98 -0.47 -9.24
C ALA A 397 15.91 0.13 -10.66
N SER A 398 15.01 1.07 -10.89
CA SER A 398 14.95 1.82 -12.16
C SER A 398 16.24 2.62 -12.42
N ALA A 399 16.82 3.27 -11.41
CA ALA A 399 18.07 4.02 -11.57
C ALA A 399 19.31 3.14 -11.85
N MET A 400 19.35 1.93 -11.30
CA MET A 400 20.44 0.97 -11.54
C MET A 400 20.32 0.32 -12.92
N ASP A 401 19.11 -0.04 -13.33
CA ASP A 401 18.86 -0.75 -14.59
C ASP A 401 18.83 0.20 -15.81
N ALA A 402 18.65 1.52 -15.61
CA ALA A 402 18.83 2.55 -16.64
C ALA A 402 20.20 2.52 -17.33
N ARG A 403 21.24 1.96 -16.68
CA ARG A 403 22.59 1.83 -17.25
C ARG A 403 22.78 0.58 -18.12
N SER A 404 21.84 -0.37 -18.07
CA SER A 404 21.97 -1.71 -18.67
C SER A 404 21.00 -2.02 -19.81
N LYS A 405 20.11 -1.09 -20.20
CA LYS A 405 19.00 -1.43 -21.10
C LYS A 405 19.23 -1.15 -22.58
N VAL A 406 18.90 -2.17 -23.37
CA VAL A 406 18.66 -2.14 -24.81
C VAL A 406 17.54 -1.14 -25.09
N ASN A 407 17.88 0.08 -25.47
CA ASN A 407 16.96 0.93 -26.18
C ASN A 407 16.63 0.22 -27.50
N LEU A 408 15.36 0.13 -27.88
CA LEU A 408 14.94 -0.39 -29.19
C LEU A 408 14.57 0.79 -30.11
N PRO A 409 15.55 1.63 -30.52
CA PRO A 409 15.27 2.71 -31.46
C PRO A 409 14.80 2.12 -32.78
N GLY A 410 13.70 2.63 -33.33
CA GLY A 410 13.11 2.12 -34.57
C GLY A 410 12.14 0.95 -34.39
N ALA A 411 11.77 0.60 -33.15
CA ALA A 411 10.68 -0.33 -32.87
C ALA A 411 9.33 0.11 -33.49
N LEU A 412 9.04 1.41 -33.53
CA LEU A 412 7.87 1.97 -34.21
C LEU A 412 8.27 2.35 -35.63
N GLN A 413 7.75 1.64 -36.63
CA GLN A 413 8.01 1.87 -38.05
C GLN A 413 7.10 2.96 -38.62
N PHE A 414 5.84 2.96 -38.19
CA PHE A 414 4.84 3.89 -38.70
C PHE A 414 3.84 4.27 -37.61
N ILE A 415 3.44 5.54 -37.58
CA ILE A 415 2.32 6.01 -36.79
C ILE A 415 1.51 7.05 -37.57
N GLN A 416 0.21 6.82 -37.65
CA GLN A 416 -0.77 7.80 -38.12
C GLN A 416 -1.69 8.12 -36.95
N ALA A 417 -1.56 9.35 -36.45
CA ALA A 417 -2.32 9.86 -35.33
C ALA A 417 -2.75 11.31 -35.63
N PRO A 418 -4.04 11.67 -35.52
CA PRO A 418 -4.49 13.03 -35.76
C PRO A 418 -3.84 14.01 -34.79
N GLY A 419 -3.20 15.06 -35.32
CA GLY A 419 -2.62 16.15 -34.51
C GLY A 419 -3.67 17.17 -34.02
N GLN A 420 -4.85 17.17 -34.63
CA GLN A 420 -5.98 18.02 -34.26
C GLN A 420 -7.28 17.22 -34.30
N VAL A 421 -8.10 17.32 -33.25
CA VAL A 421 -9.40 16.64 -33.15
C VAL A 421 -10.46 17.58 -32.56
N SER A 422 -11.72 17.38 -32.91
CA SER A 422 -12.86 18.13 -32.36
C SER A 422 -13.47 17.51 -31.11
N SER A 423 -13.19 16.22 -30.85
CA SER A 423 -13.69 15.50 -29.69
C SER A 423 -12.55 14.71 -29.02
N PRO A 424 -12.53 14.63 -27.67
CA PRO A 424 -11.60 13.75 -26.94
C PRO A 424 -11.97 12.27 -27.05
N GLU A 425 -13.19 11.95 -27.51
CA GLU A 425 -13.67 10.59 -27.68
C GLU A 425 -13.26 10.01 -29.04
N LYS A 426 -13.09 8.68 -29.09
CA LYS A 426 -12.78 7.93 -30.34
C LYS A 426 -11.54 8.47 -31.06
N TYR A 427 -10.51 8.84 -30.29
CA TYR A 427 -9.21 9.19 -30.82
C TYR A 427 -8.57 7.96 -31.49
N ALA A 428 -8.56 7.98 -32.83
CA ALA A 428 -8.04 6.88 -33.63
C ALA A 428 -6.52 6.98 -33.78
N THR A 429 -5.80 5.91 -33.46
CA THR A 429 -4.38 5.78 -33.79
C THR A 429 -4.12 4.51 -34.57
N TYR A 430 -3.34 4.62 -35.64
CA TYR A 430 -2.81 3.49 -36.36
C TYR A 430 -1.29 3.46 -36.18
N SER A 431 -0.74 2.32 -35.78
CA SER A 431 0.69 2.17 -35.55
C SER A 431 1.19 0.83 -36.06
N THR A 432 2.40 0.77 -36.59
CA THR A 432 3.07 -0.48 -37.00
C THR A 432 4.40 -0.60 -36.29
N TRP A 433 4.59 -1.73 -35.64
CA TRP A 433 5.71 -2.02 -34.76
C TRP A 433 6.52 -3.17 -35.32
N ARG A 434 7.84 -3.00 -35.39
CA ARG A 434 8.80 -4.07 -35.73
C ARG A 434 9.62 -4.40 -34.49
N LEU A 435 9.35 -5.55 -33.89
CA LEU A 435 9.92 -5.95 -32.61
C LEU A 435 10.65 -7.30 -32.75
N PRO A 436 11.72 -7.53 -31.97
CA PRO A 436 12.27 -8.88 -31.84
C PRO A 436 11.20 -9.87 -31.37
N PRO A 437 11.26 -11.16 -31.77
CA PRO A 437 10.29 -12.15 -31.35
C PRO A 437 10.17 -12.25 -29.82
N GLY A 438 8.97 -12.01 -29.31
CA GLY A 438 8.70 -12.02 -27.87
C GLY A 438 7.32 -11.48 -27.50
N GLN A 439 7.07 -11.41 -26.19
CA GLN A 439 5.87 -10.78 -25.65
C GLN A 439 6.20 -9.43 -25.01
N TYR A 440 5.34 -8.45 -25.23
CA TYR A 440 5.50 -7.08 -24.78
C TYR A 440 4.19 -6.51 -24.23
N ARG A 441 4.29 -5.43 -23.47
CA ARG A 441 3.17 -4.59 -23.06
C ARG A 441 3.33 -3.23 -23.72
N LEU A 442 2.29 -2.78 -24.43
CA LEU A 442 2.27 -1.46 -25.04
C LEU A 442 1.24 -0.59 -24.31
N ILE A 443 1.65 0.59 -23.88
CA ILE A 443 0.78 1.52 -23.14
C ILE A 443 0.70 2.87 -23.86
N LEU A 444 -0.53 3.32 -24.09
CA LEU A 444 -0.82 4.69 -24.53
C LEU A 444 -1.04 5.53 -23.28
N ARG A 445 -0.36 6.67 -23.20
CA ARG A 445 -0.48 7.62 -22.10
C ARG A 445 -0.86 8.99 -22.63
N SER A 446 -1.67 9.71 -21.86
CA SER A 446 -1.99 11.12 -22.08
C SER A 446 -1.29 11.96 -21.02
N CYS A 447 -0.44 12.89 -21.48
CA CYS A 447 0.45 13.71 -20.69
C CYS A 447 0.09 15.19 -20.83
N VAL A 448 -0.15 15.83 -19.68
CA VAL A 448 -0.38 17.28 -19.60
C VAL A 448 0.72 17.91 -18.74
N LYS A 449 0.58 17.81 -17.42
CA LYS A 449 1.66 18.06 -16.45
C LYS A 449 2.27 16.74 -15.98
N SER A 450 1.42 15.76 -15.73
CA SER A 450 1.77 14.36 -15.53
C SER A 450 1.09 13.50 -16.59
N CYS A 451 1.53 12.27 -16.71
CA CYS A 451 0.99 11.28 -17.64
C CYS A 451 0.05 10.30 -16.93
N ALA A 452 -1.09 10.02 -17.56
CA ALA A 452 -2.03 8.99 -17.12
C ALA A 452 -2.24 7.93 -18.20
N PRO A 453 -2.50 6.67 -17.83
CA PRO A 453 -2.77 5.61 -18.79
C PRO A 453 -4.08 5.86 -19.53
N VAL A 454 -4.06 5.65 -20.84
CA VAL A 454 -5.24 5.68 -21.72
C VAL A 454 -5.65 4.25 -22.09
N ARG A 455 -4.67 3.46 -22.57
CA ARG A 455 -4.86 2.07 -22.96
C ARG A 455 -3.63 1.26 -22.62
N LEU A 456 -3.83 0.03 -22.16
CA LEU A 456 -2.80 -0.99 -22.00
C LEU A 456 -3.17 -2.18 -22.89
N MET A 457 -2.22 -2.67 -23.67
CA MET A 457 -2.39 -3.86 -24.51
C MET A 457 -1.19 -4.79 -24.39
N SER A 458 -1.43 -6.08 -24.63
CA SER A 458 -0.38 -7.08 -24.75
C SER A 458 -0.08 -7.31 -26.23
N LEU A 459 1.20 -7.40 -26.57
CA LEU A 459 1.68 -7.68 -27.92
C LEU A 459 2.45 -9.00 -27.91
N ASP A 460 2.15 -9.87 -28.86
CA ASP A 460 2.91 -11.10 -29.09
C ASP A 460 3.46 -11.06 -30.52
N THR A 461 4.78 -11.12 -30.63
CA THR A 461 5.54 -10.98 -31.89
C THR A 461 6.31 -12.26 -32.22
N ARG A 462 6.03 -13.37 -31.51
CA ARG A 462 6.70 -14.66 -31.73
C ARG A 462 6.51 -15.18 -33.16
N ASP A 463 5.33 -14.96 -33.71
CA ASP A 463 4.93 -15.47 -35.03
C ASP A 463 4.90 -14.37 -36.11
N GLN A 464 5.15 -13.10 -35.73
CA GLN A 464 5.06 -11.93 -36.62
C GLN A 464 6.16 -10.92 -36.30
N GLN A 465 7.01 -10.61 -37.28
CA GLN A 465 8.05 -9.58 -37.11
C GLN A 465 7.49 -8.16 -37.09
N GLU A 466 6.33 -7.95 -37.72
CA GLU A 466 5.63 -6.67 -37.77
C GLU A 466 4.19 -6.82 -37.28
N VAL A 467 3.78 -5.91 -36.40
CA VAL A 467 2.43 -5.89 -35.82
C VAL A 467 1.82 -4.52 -36.05
N SER A 468 0.72 -4.48 -36.80
CA SER A 468 -0.09 -3.29 -37.01
C SER A 468 -1.25 -3.25 -36.03
N LEU A 469 -1.48 -2.08 -35.43
CA LEU A 469 -2.46 -1.86 -34.39
C LEU A 469 -3.31 -0.66 -34.75
N GLU A 470 -4.62 -0.82 -34.67
CA GLU A 470 -5.59 0.25 -34.72
C GLU A 470 -6.25 0.37 -33.34
N THR A 471 -6.27 1.58 -32.78
CA THR A 471 -6.94 1.86 -31.51
C THR A 471 -7.90 3.02 -31.64
N ASN A 472 -9.00 2.94 -30.91
CA ASN A 472 -9.98 4.02 -30.75
C ASN A 472 -10.16 4.24 -29.25
N ASP A 473 -9.69 5.37 -28.75
CA ASP A 473 -9.55 5.63 -27.31
C ASP A 473 -10.12 6.99 -26.90
N THR A 474 -10.40 7.15 -25.60
CA THR A 474 -10.76 8.45 -25.02
C THR A 474 -9.51 9.09 -24.42
N ILE A 475 -9.12 10.25 -24.96
CA ILE A 475 -7.99 11.05 -24.45
C ILE A 475 -8.49 12.13 -23.48
N ARG A 476 -7.59 12.87 -22.82
CA ARG A 476 -8.02 13.91 -21.87
C ARG A 476 -8.73 15.04 -22.59
N ASN A 477 -9.81 15.57 -22.02
CA ASN A 477 -10.48 16.74 -22.55
C ASN A 477 -9.74 18.04 -22.14
N VAL A 478 -8.64 18.34 -22.83
CA VAL A 478 -7.80 19.53 -22.59
C VAL A 478 -7.32 20.14 -23.92
N PRO A 479 -7.14 21.46 -24.02
CA PRO A 479 -6.83 22.12 -25.31
C PRO A 479 -5.59 21.57 -26.01
N VAL A 480 -4.56 21.22 -25.24
CA VAL A 480 -3.31 20.63 -25.74
C VAL A 480 -2.87 19.52 -24.79
N GLN A 481 -2.51 18.38 -25.35
CA GLN A 481 -1.89 17.27 -24.62
C GLN A 481 -0.83 16.60 -25.47
N LYS A 482 0.10 15.92 -24.80
CA LYS A 482 1.09 15.06 -25.42
C LYS A 482 0.65 13.62 -25.22
N LEU A 483 0.60 12.84 -26.29
CA LEU A 483 0.36 11.41 -26.21
C LEU A 483 1.69 10.68 -26.31
N GLN A 484 1.80 9.58 -25.57
CA GLN A 484 3.01 8.75 -25.55
C GLN A 484 2.64 7.29 -25.71
N TRP A 485 3.22 6.65 -26.72
CA TRP A 485 3.34 5.19 -26.77
C TRP A 485 4.59 4.76 -26.04
N GLN A 486 4.45 3.84 -25.09
CA GLN A 486 5.57 3.27 -24.37
C GLN A 486 5.52 1.74 -24.44
N LEU A 487 6.67 1.14 -24.75
CA LEU A 487 6.84 -0.30 -24.83
C LEU A 487 7.53 -0.83 -23.58
N TYR A 488 7.00 -1.88 -22.97
CA TYR A 488 7.55 -2.55 -21.80
C TYR A 488 7.71 -4.05 -22.07
N PRO A 489 8.61 -4.75 -21.35
CA PRO A 489 8.64 -6.21 -21.35
C PRO A 489 7.31 -6.81 -20.89
N ALA A 490 6.95 -8.01 -21.35
CA ALA A 490 5.72 -8.68 -20.91
C ALA A 490 5.67 -8.95 -19.40
N SER A 491 6.77 -9.43 -18.81
CA SER A 491 6.85 -9.65 -17.38
C SER A 491 6.89 -8.33 -16.62
N ALA A 492 5.98 -8.12 -15.67
CA ALA A 492 6.08 -6.95 -14.81
C ALA A 492 7.21 -7.13 -13.79
N GLY A 493 8.13 -6.17 -13.76
CA GLY A 493 9.34 -6.24 -12.94
C GLY A 493 9.41 -5.14 -11.90
N ALA A 494 10.61 -4.94 -11.34
CA ALA A 494 10.92 -3.78 -10.50
C ALA A 494 11.23 -2.51 -11.32
N ASP A 495 11.42 -2.66 -12.63
CA ASP A 495 11.84 -1.59 -13.51
C ASP A 495 10.64 -0.85 -14.11
N THR A 496 10.69 0.48 -14.02
CA THR A 496 9.64 1.41 -14.46
C THR A 496 9.97 2.15 -15.76
N ILE A 497 11.09 1.81 -16.40
CA ILE A 497 11.64 2.45 -17.59
C ILE A 497 11.20 1.65 -18.83
N PRO A 498 10.55 2.32 -19.81
CA PRO A 498 10.14 1.68 -21.04
C PRO A 498 11.35 1.33 -21.93
N LEU A 499 11.20 0.26 -22.72
CA LEU A 499 12.15 -0.16 -23.77
C LEU A 499 12.22 0.85 -24.93
N ALA A 500 11.10 1.52 -25.21
CA ALA A 500 11.00 2.59 -26.20
C ALA A 500 9.86 3.54 -25.82
N THR A 501 10.02 4.83 -26.12
CA THR A 501 8.98 5.85 -25.97
C THR A 501 8.85 6.63 -27.27
N TYR A 502 7.62 6.77 -27.76
CA TYR A 502 7.28 7.58 -28.93
C TYR A 502 6.19 8.57 -28.53
N GLU A 503 6.33 9.81 -28.98
CA GLU A 503 5.49 10.89 -28.47
C GLU A 503 5.10 11.89 -29.54
N TRP A 504 3.87 12.39 -29.45
CA TRP A 504 3.33 13.39 -30.36
C TRP A 504 2.34 14.30 -29.62
N SER A 505 2.05 15.45 -30.21
CA SER A 505 1.14 16.45 -29.63
C SER A 505 -0.22 16.42 -30.33
N VAL A 506 -1.28 16.57 -29.54
CA VAL A 506 -2.67 16.63 -30.01
C VAL A 506 -3.31 17.90 -29.49
N ARG A 507 -4.02 18.62 -30.37
CA ARG A 507 -4.83 19.80 -30.01
C ARG A 507 -6.32 19.52 -30.17
N LEU A 508 -7.09 19.83 -29.14
CA LEU A 508 -8.54 19.83 -29.19
C LEU A 508 -9.02 21.17 -29.73
N LYS A 509 -9.69 21.15 -30.88
CA LYS A 509 -10.38 22.32 -31.44
C LYS A 509 -11.72 22.48 -30.73
N PRO A 510 -12.06 23.70 -30.27
CA PRO A 510 -13.35 23.98 -29.65
C PRO A 510 -14.51 23.82 -30.64
#